data_AF-A0A7S1SV53-F1
#
_entry.id   AF-A0A7S1SV53-F1
#
_cell.length_a   1.000
_cell.length_b   1.000
_cell.length_c   1.000
_cell.angle_alpha   90.00
_cell.angle_beta   90.00
_cell.angle_gamma   90.00
#
_symmetry.space_group_name_H-M   'P 1'
#
loop_
_entity.id
_entity.type
_entity.pdbx_description
1 polymer ?
#
loop_
_entity_poly.entity_id
_entity_poly.type
_entity_poly.pdbx_seq_one_letter_code
_entity_poly.pdbx_strand_id
1 'polypeptide(L)'
;MFERQVAYYLNKYLGRYVYNVDASALKISIFRGNVELHNLQLKPEALNELNLPITVKSGLLGSLKLKVPWANLGGEPVICELDSIYVLAVPNTGGGGTHTGKDTEEAAEQADKRQKVDEAEHDFIKAWKQSLDIQAEKQTQSKSKGDAEGGQQGRLQYYIETILGNLQICVSNVHVRYEDAESVAGEVFACGLTLEEISAYTVDSNNKRTFVSRQALDHLRKTATLRRLAFYFDVGSTRWTPPTKDWKSMARSHWDGMFLPSVREEGSANSHKHQYILAPVHGQLVYDRISGKQRKKLPESHPTEQADLSLASVDVGVQEGQYKC
;
A
#
# COMPACT_ATOMS: atom_id res chain seq x y z
N MET A 1 20.26 15.32 4.16
CA MET A 1 18.99 16.09 4.21
C MET A 1 17.83 15.22 3.75
N PHE A 2 17.99 14.50 2.63
CA PHE A 2 16.95 13.66 2.04
C PHE A 2 16.61 12.42 2.90
N GLU A 3 17.61 11.86 3.59
CA GLU A 3 17.46 10.76 4.55
C GLU A 3 16.51 11.12 5.69
N ARG A 4 16.57 12.38 6.16
CA ARG A 4 15.68 12.89 7.21
C ARG A 4 14.23 12.97 6.73
N GLN A 5 14.02 13.33 5.46
CA GLN A 5 12.68 13.43 4.89
C GLN A 5 12.06 12.04 4.71
N VAL A 6 12.84 11.08 4.19
CA VAL A 6 12.41 9.68 4.09
C VAL A 6 12.11 9.10 5.47
N ALA A 7 12.95 9.38 6.47
CA ALA A 7 12.70 8.96 7.85
C ALA A 7 11.46 9.58 8.46
N TYR A 8 11.21 10.87 8.19
CA TYR A 8 10.01 11.54 8.64
C TYR A 8 8.76 10.89 8.04
N TYR A 9 8.70 10.75 6.71
CA TYR A 9 7.52 10.18 6.04
C TYR A 9 7.32 8.70 6.36
N LEU A 10 8.38 7.89 6.38
CA LEU A 10 8.25 6.49 6.74
C LEU A 10 7.73 6.34 8.18
N ASN A 11 8.26 7.10 9.14
CA ASN A 11 7.78 7.06 10.51
C ASN A 11 6.33 7.59 10.62
N LYS A 12 5.98 8.64 9.87
CA LYS A 12 4.64 9.21 9.84
C LYS A 12 3.62 8.22 9.29
N TYR A 13 3.85 7.67 8.10
CA TYR A 13 2.93 6.76 7.45
C TYR A 13 2.88 5.40 8.15
N LEU A 14 4.04 4.80 8.46
CA LEU A 14 4.05 3.52 9.16
C LEU A 14 3.44 3.63 10.57
N GLY A 15 3.72 4.73 11.27
CA GLY A 15 3.16 5.00 12.59
C GLY A 15 1.65 5.19 12.62
N ARG A 16 0.97 5.45 11.48
CA ARG A 16 -0.49 5.45 11.39
C ARG A 16 -1.08 4.04 11.47
N TYR A 17 -0.38 3.04 10.95
CA TYR A 17 -0.92 1.68 10.81
C TYR A 17 -0.41 0.70 11.87
N VAL A 18 0.80 0.90 12.42
CA VAL A 18 1.42 -0.09 13.31
C VAL A 18 1.84 0.48 14.67
N TYR A 19 1.84 -0.36 15.71
CA TYR A 19 2.28 0.00 17.05
C TYR A 19 3.81 0.04 17.19
N ASN A 20 4.27 0.90 18.12
CA ASN A 20 5.60 0.84 18.74
C ASN A 20 6.80 0.78 17.78
N VAL A 21 6.72 1.49 16.65
CA VAL A 21 7.91 1.71 15.80
C VAL A 21 8.89 2.61 16.56
N ASP A 22 10.06 2.09 16.90
CA ASP A 22 11.13 2.89 17.49
C ASP A 22 11.64 3.89 16.43
N ALA A 23 11.21 5.13 16.56
CA ALA A 23 11.57 6.21 15.64
C ALA A 23 13.08 6.48 15.60
N SER A 24 13.82 6.18 16.67
CA SER A 24 15.27 6.36 16.73
C SER A 24 16.00 5.25 15.97
N ALA A 25 15.63 3.99 16.19
CA ALA A 25 16.16 2.84 15.47
C ALA A 25 15.80 2.91 13.98
N LEU A 26 14.56 3.28 13.65
CA LEU A 26 14.11 3.47 12.28
C LEU A 26 14.95 4.51 11.55
N LYS A 27 15.20 5.67 12.19
CA LYS A 27 16.08 6.70 11.61
C LYS A 27 17.46 6.13 11.31
N ILE A 28 18.09 5.45 12.26
CA ILE A 28 19.44 4.88 12.09
C ILE A 28 19.48 3.92 10.90
N SER A 29 18.51 3.01 10.79
CA SER A 29 18.43 2.04 9.68
C SER A 29 18.22 2.72 8.33
N ILE A 30 17.41 3.80 8.29
CA ILE A 30 17.23 4.60 7.08
C ILE A 30 18.54 5.26 6.68
N PHE A 31 19.31 5.85 7.60
CA PHE A 31 20.62 6.44 7.27
C PHE A 31 21.63 5.42 6.72
N ARG A 32 21.50 4.14 7.10
CA ARG A 32 22.31 3.04 6.54
C ARG A 32 21.83 2.59 5.16
N GLY A 33 20.61 2.96 4.75
CA GLY A 33 20.02 2.59 3.46
C GLY A 33 19.40 1.19 3.44
N ASN A 34 19.30 0.54 4.59
CA ASN A 34 18.60 -0.73 4.72
C ASN A 34 17.75 -0.72 5.99
N VAL A 35 16.43 -0.64 5.80
CA VAL A 35 15.45 -0.76 6.87
C VAL A 35 14.85 -2.14 6.79
N GLU A 36 14.79 -2.82 7.91
CA GLU A 36 14.11 -4.09 8.04
C GLU A 36 13.39 -4.09 9.40
N LEU A 37 12.07 -4.19 9.35
CA LEU A 37 11.20 -4.28 10.51
C LEU A 37 10.43 -5.59 10.42
N HIS A 38 10.19 -6.21 11.57
CA HIS A 38 9.52 -7.50 11.64
C HIS A 38 8.41 -7.49 12.67
N ASN A 39 7.40 -8.31 12.43
CA ASN A 39 6.35 -8.67 13.38
C ASN A 39 5.68 -7.43 14.00
N LEU A 40 5.31 -6.48 13.14
CA LEU A 40 4.68 -5.23 13.52
C LEU A 40 3.18 -5.45 13.75
N GLN A 41 2.67 -5.06 14.91
CA GLN A 41 1.24 -5.18 15.21
C GLN A 41 0.46 -4.04 14.58
N LEU A 42 -0.63 -4.37 13.90
CA LEU A 42 -1.52 -3.38 13.31
C LEU A 42 -2.41 -2.74 14.39
N LYS A 43 -2.69 -1.46 14.21
CA LYS A 43 -3.61 -0.70 15.06
C LYS A 43 -5.07 -1.00 14.72
N PRO A 44 -6.01 -0.92 15.68
CA PRO A 44 -7.45 -0.98 15.43
C PRO A 44 -7.90 -0.03 14.32
N GLU A 45 -7.28 1.16 14.27
CA GLU A 45 -7.61 2.23 13.32
C GLU A 45 -6.94 2.09 11.96
N ALA A 46 -6.15 1.03 11.72
CA ALA A 46 -5.33 0.89 10.51
C ALA A 46 -6.16 0.85 9.21
N LEU A 47 -7.44 0.49 9.28
CA LEU A 47 -8.35 0.47 8.13
C LEU A 47 -9.31 1.68 8.09
N ASN A 48 -9.21 2.61 9.04
CA ASN A 48 -10.17 3.73 9.14
C ASN A 48 -10.12 4.67 7.91
N GLU A 49 -8.99 4.74 7.21
CA GLU A 49 -8.84 5.55 6.00
C GLU A 49 -9.72 5.06 4.84
N LEU A 50 -10.17 3.80 4.88
CA LEU A 50 -11.12 3.28 3.91
C LEU A 50 -12.55 3.82 4.14
N ASN A 51 -12.79 4.55 5.25
CA ASN A 51 -14.10 5.05 5.67
C ASN A 51 -15.17 3.93 5.72
N LEU A 52 -14.76 2.73 6.10
CA LEU A 52 -15.63 1.55 6.24
C LEU A 52 -16.06 1.38 7.71
N PRO A 53 -17.27 0.86 7.98
CA PRO A 53 -17.75 0.61 9.34
C PRO A 53 -17.14 -0.67 9.93
N ILE A 54 -15.81 -0.79 9.90
CA ILE A 54 -15.07 -1.96 10.38
C ILE A 54 -13.90 -1.52 11.27
N THR A 55 -13.51 -2.39 12.20
CA THR A 55 -12.36 -2.18 13.08
C THR A 55 -11.43 -3.37 13.00
N VAL A 56 -10.12 -3.14 13.09
CA VAL A 56 -9.14 -4.23 13.17
C VAL A 56 -9.16 -4.84 14.58
N LYS A 57 -9.73 -6.05 14.70
CA LYS A 57 -9.70 -6.84 15.94
C LYS A 57 -8.29 -7.31 16.25
N SER A 58 -7.56 -7.74 15.23
CA SER A 58 -6.13 -8.04 15.33
C SER A 58 -5.47 -8.01 13.96
N GLY A 59 -4.16 -7.72 13.92
CA GLY A 59 -3.42 -7.80 12.68
C GLY A 59 -1.91 -7.76 12.86
N LEU A 60 -1.22 -8.28 11.86
CA LEU A 60 0.23 -8.41 11.81
C LEU A 60 0.74 -7.96 10.45
N LEU A 61 1.79 -7.15 10.45
CA LEU A 61 2.69 -6.98 9.32
C LEU A 61 3.98 -7.75 9.62
N GLY A 62 4.16 -8.86 8.93
CA GLY A 62 5.23 -9.81 9.18
C GLY A 62 6.62 -9.24 8.93
N SER A 63 6.82 -8.55 7.81
CA SER A 63 8.03 -7.73 7.62
C SER A 63 7.82 -6.55 6.67
N LEU A 64 8.59 -5.48 6.92
CA LEU A 64 8.75 -4.34 6.03
C LEU A 64 10.24 -4.13 5.78
N LYS A 65 10.64 -4.22 4.50
CA LYS A 65 12.00 -3.99 4.05
C LYS A 65 12.03 -2.78 3.14
N LEU A 66 12.92 -1.82 3.41
CA LEU A 66 13.15 -0.67 2.55
C LEU A 66 14.65 -0.55 2.28
N LYS A 67 15.04 -0.78 1.04
CA LYS A 67 16.41 -0.61 0.56
C LYS A 67 16.52 0.70 -0.21
N VAL A 68 17.32 1.62 0.30
CA VAL A 68 17.58 2.93 -0.30
C VAL A 68 19.05 3.02 -0.70
N PRO A 69 19.38 3.04 -2.00
CA PRO A 69 20.77 3.09 -2.46
C PRO A 69 21.32 4.52 -2.37
N TRP A 70 21.57 5.04 -1.17
CA TRP A 70 22.02 6.44 -0.97
C TRP A 70 23.26 6.81 -1.80
N ALA A 71 24.17 5.85 -1.97
CA ALA A 71 25.39 6.04 -2.77
C ALA A 71 25.12 6.12 -4.28
N ASN A 72 23.97 5.63 -4.77
CA ASN A 72 23.67 5.50 -6.19
C ASN A 72 22.18 5.75 -6.53
N LEU A 73 21.55 6.77 -5.92
CA LEU A 73 20.14 7.12 -6.20
C LEU A 73 19.87 7.50 -7.67
N GLY A 74 20.92 7.81 -8.44
CA GLY A 74 20.84 8.11 -9.87
C GLY A 74 21.07 6.91 -10.79
N GLY A 75 21.31 5.71 -10.25
CA GLY A 75 21.58 4.51 -11.03
C GLY A 75 20.92 3.24 -10.50
N GLU A 76 20.40 3.25 -9.26
CA GLU A 76 19.71 2.13 -8.64
C GLU A 76 18.35 2.51 -8.05
N PRO A 77 17.34 1.63 -8.15
CA PRO A 77 16.00 1.88 -7.64
C PRO A 77 15.93 1.75 -6.12
N VAL A 78 15.00 2.49 -5.52
CA VAL A 78 14.52 2.20 -4.16
C VAL A 78 13.61 0.98 -4.22
N ILE A 79 13.80 0.04 -3.30
CA ILE A 79 13.02 -1.20 -3.22
C ILE A 79 12.28 -1.24 -1.89
N CYS A 80 10.96 -1.41 -1.93
CA CYS A 80 10.10 -1.55 -0.78
C CYS A 80 9.39 -2.91 -0.86
N GLU A 81 9.57 -3.74 0.17
CA GLU A 81 8.94 -5.06 0.27
C GLU A 81 8.12 -5.13 1.56
N LEU A 82 6.85 -5.48 1.42
CA LEU A 82 5.97 -5.81 2.54
C LEU A 82 5.58 -7.27 2.43
N ASP A 83 5.73 -8.00 3.52
CA ASP A 83 5.40 -9.42 3.56
C ASP A 83 4.50 -9.75 4.73
N SER A 84 3.52 -10.61 4.46
CA SER A 84 2.63 -11.22 5.45
C SER A 84 1.80 -10.18 6.19
N ILE A 85 0.87 -9.57 5.44
CA ILE A 85 -0.11 -8.61 5.97
C ILE A 85 -1.38 -9.39 6.31
N TYR A 86 -1.56 -9.66 7.59
CA TYR A 86 -2.71 -10.40 8.10
C TYR A 86 -3.61 -9.47 8.90
N VAL A 87 -4.89 -9.46 8.57
CA VAL A 87 -5.88 -8.61 9.23
C VAL A 87 -7.11 -9.43 9.55
N LEU A 88 -7.52 -9.43 10.80
CA LEU A 88 -8.83 -9.85 11.26
C LEU A 88 -9.65 -8.62 11.61
N ALA A 89 -10.63 -8.30 10.78
CA ALA A 89 -11.57 -7.20 10.94
C ALA A 89 -12.92 -7.71 11.45
N VAL A 90 -13.65 -6.84 12.14
CA VAL A 90 -15.00 -7.07 12.64
C VAL A 90 -15.85 -5.82 12.41
N PRO A 91 -17.20 -5.91 12.44
CA PRO A 91 -18.04 -4.74 12.39
C PRO A 91 -17.64 -3.72 13.45
N ASN A 92 -17.70 -2.44 13.11
CA ASN A 92 -17.59 -1.36 14.07
C ASN A 92 -18.95 -1.16 14.75
N THR A 93 -19.44 -2.17 15.47
CA THR A 93 -20.60 -1.97 16.34
C THR A 93 -20.10 -1.24 17.58
N GLY A 94 -20.58 -0.01 17.79
CA GLY A 94 -20.20 0.85 18.92
C GLY A 94 -20.63 0.33 20.30
N GLY A 95 -20.65 -0.99 20.51
CA GLY A 95 -21.08 -1.68 21.73
C GLY A 95 -19.96 -2.53 22.31
N GLY A 96 -19.20 -1.95 23.24
CA GLY A 96 -18.18 -2.68 24.02
C GLY A 96 -17.25 -1.80 24.84
N GLY A 97 -17.19 -0.51 24.54
CA GLY A 97 -16.72 0.53 25.45
C GLY A 97 -17.82 1.57 25.58
N THR A 98 -18.16 1.96 26.80
CA THR A 98 -18.92 3.19 27.03
C THR A 98 -18.17 4.34 26.38
N HIS A 99 -18.54 4.71 25.15
CA HIS A 99 -18.15 5.98 24.56
C HIS A 99 -18.84 7.06 25.38
N THR A 100 -18.13 7.55 26.39
CA THR A 100 -18.48 8.83 27.00
C THR A 100 -18.33 9.89 25.90
N GLY A 101 -19.17 10.92 25.88
CA GLY A 101 -19.14 11.96 24.82
C GLY A 101 -17.79 12.65 24.58
N LYS A 102 -16.79 12.42 25.44
CA LYS A 102 -15.39 12.82 25.27
C LYS A 102 -14.65 12.05 24.17
N ASP A 103 -14.92 10.75 23.97
CA ASP A 103 -14.21 9.95 22.95
C ASP A 103 -14.63 10.35 21.53
N THR A 104 -15.89 10.77 21.36
CA THR A 104 -16.42 11.31 20.10
C THR A 104 -15.89 12.70 19.80
N GLU A 105 -15.69 13.56 20.81
CA GLU A 105 -15.03 14.85 20.64
C GLU A 105 -13.55 14.70 20.30
N GLU A 106 -12.81 13.82 20.98
CA GLU A 106 -11.41 13.56 20.66
C GLU A 106 -11.23 12.89 19.29
N ALA A 107 -12.13 11.97 18.91
CA ALA A 107 -12.13 11.36 17.57
C ALA A 107 -12.46 12.38 16.48
N ALA A 108 -13.43 13.27 16.71
CA ALA A 108 -13.77 14.36 15.79
C ALA A 108 -12.63 15.39 15.69
N GLU A 109 -11.99 15.75 16.80
CA GLU A 109 -10.85 16.66 16.81
C GLU A 109 -9.62 16.04 16.13
N GLN A 110 -9.40 14.73 16.32
CA GLN A 110 -8.38 14.00 15.57
C GLN A 110 -8.71 13.89 14.09
N ALA A 111 -9.97 13.68 13.71
CA ALA A 111 -10.40 13.66 12.32
C ALA A 111 -10.19 15.03 11.66
N ASP A 112 -10.54 16.12 12.34
CA ASP A 112 -10.34 17.49 11.86
C ASP A 112 -8.84 17.85 11.73
N LYS A 113 -8.03 17.44 12.71
CA LYS A 113 -6.55 17.57 12.63
C LYS A 113 -5.97 16.75 11.47
N ARG A 114 -6.47 15.53 11.25
CA ARG A 114 -6.04 14.67 10.15
C ARG A 114 -6.44 15.26 8.80
N GLN A 115 -7.68 15.72 8.66
CA GLN A 115 -8.17 16.37 7.45
C GLN A 115 -7.31 17.58 7.09
N LYS A 116 -6.97 18.44 8.05
CA LYS A 116 -6.06 19.58 7.82
C LYS A 116 -4.66 19.14 7.37
N VAL A 117 -4.16 18.02 7.89
CA VAL A 117 -2.86 17.46 7.47
C VAL A 117 -2.96 16.88 6.07
N ASP A 118 -4.00 16.12 5.77
CA ASP A 118 -4.21 15.48 4.47
C ASP A 118 -4.46 16.54 3.37
N GLU A 119 -5.19 17.63 3.69
CA GLU A 119 -5.34 18.82 2.83
C GLU A 119 -4.01 19.52 2.61
N ALA A 120 -3.22 19.75 3.65
CA ALA A 120 -1.88 20.33 3.52
C ALA A 120 -0.91 19.43 2.73
N GLU A 121 -1.05 18.11 2.82
CA GLU A 121 -0.30 17.13 2.03
C GLU A 121 -0.73 17.14 0.57
N HIS A 122 -2.04 17.17 0.31
CA HIS A 122 -2.58 17.27 -1.04
C HIS A 122 -2.19 18.59 -1.69
N ASP A 123 -2.24 19.68 -0.94
CA ASP A 123 -1.77 21.00 -1.37
C ASP A 123 -0.26 21.03 -1.56
N PHE A 124 0.53 20.34 -0.72
CA PHE A 124 1.96 20.16 -0.95
C PHE A 124 2.22 19.39 -2.24
N ILE A 125 1.55 18.27 -2.48
CA ILE A 125 1.68 17.48 -3.71
C ILE A 125 1.23 18.30 -4.93
N LYS A 126 0.15 19.08 -4.79
CA LYS A 126 -0.40 19.92 -5.86
C LYS A 126 0.50 21.11 -6.15
N ALA A 127 0.97 21.82 -5.13
CA ALA A 127 1.95 22.89 -5.26
C ALA A 127 3.29 22.35 -5.81
N TRP A 128 3.65 21.11 -5.45
CA TRP A 128 4.82 20.43 -6.00
C TRP A 128 4.62 20.10 -7.49
N LYS A 129 3.49 19.50 -7.88
CA LYS A 129 3.10 19.32 -9.29
C LYS A 129 3.10 20.64 -10.06
N GLN A 130 2.57 21.72 -9.47
CA GLN A 130 2.58 23.05 -10.08
C GLN A 130 4.01 23.61 -10.20
N SER A 131 4.88 23.40 -9.22
CA SER A 131 6.29 23.82 -9.31
C SER A 131 7.07 23.04 -10.37
N LEU A 132 6.75 21.75 -10.57
CA LEU A 132 7.28 20.93 -11.67
C LEU A 132 6.86 21.48 -13.03
N ASP A 133 5.62 21.96 -13.15
CA ASP A 133 5.06 22.57 -14.36
C ASP A 133 5.64 23.98 -14.60
N ILE A 134 5.73 24.82 -13.56
CA ILE A 134 6.30 26.18 -13.64
C ILE A 134 7.79 26.16 -13.98
N GLN A 135 8.57 25.23 -13.41
CA GLN A 135 9.99 25.08 -13.78
C GLN A 135 10.15 24.53 -15.21
N ALA A 136 9.17 23.76 -15.72
CA ALA A 136 9.12 23.38 -17.12
C ALA A 136 9.08 24.59 -18.04
N GLU A 137 8.19 25.53 -17.72
CA GLU A 137 7.96 26.72 -18.53
C GLU A 137 9.17 27.64 -18.50
N LYS A 138 9.79 27.81 -17.31
CA LYS A 138 11.00 28.62 -17.14
C LYS A 138 12.23 28.07 -17.88
N GLN A 139 12.43 26.74 -17.93
CA GLN A 139 13.54 26.14 -18.71
C GLN A 139 13.43 26.35 -20.23
N THR A 140 12.24 26.59 -20.75
CA THR A 140 12.04 26.94 -22.17
C THR A 140 12.44 28.39 -22.50
N GLN A 141 12.55 29.27 -21.50
CA GLN A 141 12.83 30.70 -21.70
C GLN A 141 14.21 31.17 -21.21
N SER A 142 14.89 30.45 -20.30
CA SER A 142 16.18 30.91 -19.74
C SER A 142 17.39 30.06 -20.15
N LYS A 143 17.90 30.28 -21.37
CA LYS A 143 19.33 30.09 -21.68
C LYS A 143 20.13 31.33 -21.24
N SER A 144 20.15 31.66 -19.95
CA SER A 144 21.17 32.57 -19.40
C SER A 144 21.07 32.74 -17.88
N LYS A 145 22.26 32.64 -17.28
CA LYS A 145 22.71 33.10 -15.95
C LYS A 145 22.12 32.40 -14.72
N GLY A 146 23.05 31.93 -13.90
CA GLY A 146 22.80 31.10 -12.74
C GLY A 146 22.60 31.90 -11.47
N ASP A 147 21.99 31.22 -10.50
CA ASP A 147 21.98 31.57 -9.08
C ASP A 147 22.05 30.28 -8.25
N ALA A 148 22.94 30.29 -7.25
CA ALA A 148 23.37 29.12 -6.49
C ALA A 148 22.32 28.58 -5.50
N GLU A 149 21.22 29.29 -5.26
CA GLU A 149 20.13 28.84 -4.37
C GLU A 149 19.10 27.95 -5.08
N GLY A 150 18.89 28.11 -6.39
CA GLY A 150 18.06 27.20 -7.19
C GLY A 150 18.67 25.80 -7.39
N GLY A 151 19.98 25.66 -7.17
CA GLY A 151 20.73 24.42 -7.39
C GLY A 151 20.46 23.33 -6.35
N GLN A 152 20.23 23.66 -5.08
CA GLN A 152 19.96 22.64 -4.05
C GLN A 152 18.53 22.08 -4.17
N GLN A 153 17.55 22.95 -4.44
CA GLN A 153 16.15 22.55 -4.62
C GLN A 153 15.95 21.74 -5.90
N GLY A 154 16.60 22.13 -7.01
CA GLY A 154 16.58 21.36 -8.26
C GLY A 154 17.27 20.00 -8.16
N ARG A 155 18.35 19.87 -7.37
CA ARG A 155 18.99 18.58 -7.09
C ARG A 155 18.11 17.64 -6.25
N LEU A 156 17.43 18.19 -5.24
CA LEU A 156 16.48 17.42 -4.43
C LEU A 156 15.32 16.90 -5.29
N GLN A 157 14.78 17.77 -6.14
CA GLN A 157 13.70 17.44 -7.07
C GLN A 157 14.08 16.33 -8.04
N TYR A 158 15.28 16.41 -8.64
CA TYR A 158 15.82 15.34 -9.49
C TYR A 158 15.83 13.97 -8.77
N TYR A 159 16.30 13.91 -7.52
CA TYR A 159 16.34 12.63 -6.79
C TYR A 159 14.94 12.11 -6.46
N ILE A 160 14.01 12.98 -6.07
CA ILE A 160 12.62 12.57 -5.81
C ILE A 160 11.97 12.01 -7.07
N GLU A 161 12.11 12.70 -8.21
CA GLU A 161 11.58 12.23 -9.50
C GLU A 161 12.20 10.89 -9.91
N THR A 162 13.51 10.76 -9.76
CA THR A 162 14.24 9.53 -10.09
C THR A 162 13.78 8.37 -9.20
N ILE A 163 13.57 8.63 -7.90
CA ILE A 163 13.08 7.62 -6.96
C ILE A 163 11.66 7.21 -7.32
N LEU A 164 10.74 8.16 -7.50
CA LEU A 164 9.34 7.84 -7.84
C LEU A 164 9.24 7.11 -9.19
N GLY A 165 10.01 7.56 -10.18
CA GLY A 165 10.04 6.95 -11.50
C GLY A 165 10.55 5.52 -11.48
N ASN A 166 11.43 5.17 -10.53
CA ASN A 166 12.08 3.86 -10.44
C ASN A 166 11.71 3.04 -9.21
N LEU A 167 10.81 3.53 -8.36
CA LEU A 167 10.40 2.84 -7.14
C LEU A 167 9.87 1.45 -7.49
N GLN A 168 10.40 0.46 -6.79
CA GLN A 168 9.97 -0.92 -6.89
C GLN A 168 9.25 -1.31 -5.60
N ILE A 169 8.05 -1.84 -5.75
CA ILE A 169 7.21 -2.25 -4.63
C ILE A 169 6.88 -3.72 -4.82
N CYS A 170 6.98 -4.51 -3.77
CA CYS A 170 6.47 -5.87 -3.70
C CYS A 170 5.65 -6.01 -2.41
N VAL A 171 4.41 -6.43 -2.51
CA VAL A 171 3.57 -6.76 -1.37
C VAL A 171 3.14 -8.20 -1.52
N SER A 172 3.49 -9.03 -0.55
CA SER A 172 3.28 -10.48 -0.61
C SER A 172 2.52 -10.98 0.61
N ASN A 173 1.79 -12.08 0.42
CA ASN A 173 1.11 -12.82 1.46
C ASN A 173 0.11 -11.96 2.25
N VAL A 174 -0.83 -11.33 1.55
CA VAL A 174 -1.89 -10.55 2.18
C VAL A 174 -3.12 -11.41 2.39
N HIS A 175 -3.70 -11.35 3.59
CA HIS A 175 -4.99 -11.92 3.90
C HIS A 175 -5.74 -11.00 4.85
N VAL A 176 -6.78 -10.35 4.33
CA VAL A 176 -7.73 -9.55 5.10
C VAL A 176 -9.01 -10.35 5.25
N ARG A 177 -9.34 -10.73 6.48
CA ARG A 177 -10.55 -11.48 6.85
C ARG A 177 -11.46 -10.60 7.68
N TYR A 178 -12.71 -10.45 7.25
CA TYR A 178 -13.78 -9.82 7.99
C TYR A 178 -14.71 -10.89 8.55
N GLU A 179 -15.05 -10.81 9.84
CA GLU A 179 -15.98 -11.72 10.49
C GLU A 179 -17.16 -10.97 11.08
N ASP A 180 -18.37 -11.45 10.78
CA ASP A 180 -19.62 -10.81 11.21
C ASP A 180 -20.59 -11.87 11.72
N ALA A 181 -21.19 -11.58 12.87
CA ALA A 181 -22.24 -12.40 13.47
C ALA A 181 -23.43 -11.55 13.93
N GLU A 182 -23.49 -10.30 13.49
CA GLU A 182 -24.40 -9.28 14.00
C GLU A 182 -25.31 -8.78 12.87
N SER A 183 -24.80 -8.68 11.65
CA SER A 183 -25.57 -8.17 10.50
C SER A 183 -26.67 -9.12 10.03
N VAL A 184 -26.47 -10.45 10.15
CA VAL A 184 -27.45 -11.46 9.73
C VAL A 184 -27.87 -12.28 10.96
N ALA A 185 -29.16 -12.20 11.31
CA ALA A 185 -29.67 -12.84 12.52
C ALA A 185 -29.54 -14.37 12.44
N GLY A 186 -28.84 -14.95 13.42
CA GLY A 186 -28.67 -16.40 13.55
C GLY A 186 -27.56 -17.00 12.67
N GLU A 187 -26.88 -16.20 11.85
CA GLU A 187 -25.82 -16.64 10.96
C GLU A 187 -24.51 -15.91 11.25
N VAL A 188 -23.41 -16.64 11.15
CA VAL A 188 -22.06 -16.08 11.20
C VAL A 188 -21.45 -16.25 9.82
N PHE A 189 -20.94 -15.17 9.26
CA PHE A 189 -20.22 -15.23 8.00
C PHE A 189 -18.84 -14.62 8.11
N ALA A 190 -17.99 -15.01 7.17
CA ALA A 190 -16.70 -14.37 7.00
C ALA A 190 -16.43 -14.12 5.53
N CYS A 191 -16.06 -12.90 5.18
CA CYS A 191 -15.57 -12.59 3.85
C CYS A 191 -14.13 -12.13 3.93
N GLY A 192 -13.39 -12.27 2.84
CA GLY A 192 -11.99 -11.88 2.87
C GLY A 192 -11.35 -11.80 1.51
N LEU A 193 -10.26 -11.03 1.48
CA LEU A 193 -9.40 -10.85 0.33
C LEU A 193 -8.07 -11.54 0.62
N THR A 194 -7.62 -12.37 -0.31
CA THR A 194 -6.28 -12.96 -0.29
C THR A 194 -5.49 -12.53 -1.51
N LEU A 195 -4.18 -12.37 -1.35
CA LEU A 195 -3.25 -11.98 -2.40
C LEU A 195 -1.88 -12.60 -2.14
N GLU A 196 -1.40 -13.42 -3.07
CA GLU A 196 -0.05 -13.99 -2.99
C GLU A 196 0.99 -12.91 -3.21
N GLU A 197 0.84 -12.12 -4.28
CA GLU A 197 1.77 -11.05 -4.61
C GLU A 197 1.12 -9.97 -5.47
N ILE A 198 1.40 -8.71 -5.14
CA ILE A 198 1.38 -7.61 -6.09
C ILE A 198 2.76 -6.95 -6.12
N SER A 199 3.34 -6.82 -7.30
CA SER A 199 4.64 -6.20 -7.46
C SER A 199 4.64 -5.22 -8.63
N ALA A 200 5.43 -4.15 -8.54
CA ALA A 200 5.54 -3.14 -9.58
C ALA A 200 6.99 -2.69 -9.77
N TYR A 201 7.42 -2.58 -11.03
CA TYR A 201 8.77 -2.14 -11.40
C TYR A 201 8.78 -1.38 -12.73
N THR A 202 9.82 -0.60 -12.95
CA THR A 202 9.98 0.22 -14.15
C THR A 202 10.51 -0.61 -15.33
N VAL A 203 9.96 -0.36 -16.51
CA VAL A 203 10.30 -1.09 -17.75
C VAL A 203 10.59 -0.14 -18.91
N ASP A 204 11.36 -0.63 -19.90
CA ASP A 204 11.60 0.08 -21.14
C ASP A 204 10.46 -0.13 -22.17
N SER A 205 10.63 0.42 -23.37
CA SER A 205 9.66 0.28 -24.47
C SER A 205 9.46 -1.17 -24.93
N ASN A 206 10.40 -2.06 -24.64
CA ASN A 206 10.37 -3.49 -24.96
C ASN A 206 9.87 -4.33 -23.77
N ASN A 207 9.28 -3.71 -22.74
CA ASN A 207 8.83 -4.33 -21.49
C ASN A 207 9.95 -5.05 -20.70
N LYS A 208 11.21 -4.66 -20.89
CA LYS A 208 12.33 -5.17 -20.08
C LYS A 208 12.54 -4.29 -18.86
N ARG A 209 12.76 -4.92 -17.70
CA ARG A 209 13.06 -4.21 -16.45
C ARG A 209 14.27 -3.29 -16.64
N THR A 210 14.12 -2.03 -16.27
CA THR A 210 15.13 -1.00 -16.48
C THR A 210 15.14 0.02 -15.36
N PHE A 211 16.13 0.91 -15.40
CA PHE A 211 16.22 2.09 -14.55
C PHE A 211 16.34 3.34 -15.45
N VAL A 212 15.48 4.33 -15.19
CA VAL A 212 15.44 5.60 -15.94
C VAL A 212 16.08 6.69 -15.09
N SER A 213 17.32 7.08 -15.43
CA SER A 213 18.10 8.02 -14.62
C SER A 213 17.72 9.48 -14.79
N ARG A 214 17.28 9.90 -15.98
CA ARG A 214 16.90 11.29 -16.26
C ARG A 214 15.47 11.36 -16.74
N GLN A 215 14.75 12.39 -16.28
CA GLN A 215 13.38 12.67 -16.69
C GLN A 215 12.48 11.43 -16.50
N ALA A 216 12.69 10.68 -15.41
CA ALA A 216 11.99 9.43 -15.15
C ALA A 216 10.46 9.57 -15.06
N LEU A 217 9.98 10.79 -14.82
CA LEU A 217 8.56 11.13 -14.79
C LEU A 217 8.05 11.79 -16.08
N ASP A 218 8.91 12.08 -17.06
CA ASP A 218 8.48 12.59 -18.36
C ASP A 218 7.79 11.52 -19.18
N HIS A 219 8.29 10.30 -19.08
CA HIS A 219 7.66 9.10 -19.60
C HIS A 219 7.83 7.98 -18.57
N LEU A 220 6.78 7.76 -17.79
CA LEU A 220 6.76 6.74 -16.76
C LEU A 220 6.14 5.48 -17.33
N ARG A 221 6.91 4.40 -17.41
CA ARG A 221 6.40 3.09 -17.78
C ARG A 221 6.70 2.06 -16.70
N LYS A 222 5.64 1.46 -16.14
CA LYS A 222 5.75 0.45 -15.09
C LYS A 222 4.97 -0.80 -15.48
N THR A 223 5.54 -1.95 -15.15
CA THR A 223 4.81 -3.21 -15.16
C THR A 223 4.43 -3.55 -13.73
N ALA A 224 3.17 -3.88 -13.49
CA ALA A 224 2.70 -4.48 -12.26
C ALA A 224 2.26 -5.92 -12.51
N THR A 225 2.59 -6.82 -11.59
CA THR A 225 2.20 -8.24 -11.61
C THR A 225 1.26 -8.50 -10.45
N LEU A 226 0.20 -9.26 -10.70
CA LEU A 226 -0.79 -9.67 -9.72
C LEU A 226 -0.82 -11.21 -9.70
N ARG A 227 -0.65 -11.81 -8.53
CA ARG A 227 -0.68 -13.27 -8.35
C ARG A 227 -1.72 -13.63 -7.30
N ARG A 228 -2.63 -14.53 -7.68
CA ARG A 228 -3.68 -15.11 -6.81
C ARG A 228 -4.43 -14.06 -5.98
N LEU A 229 -4.95 -13.02 -6.62
CA LEU A 229 -5.95 -12.17 -5.98
C LEU A 229 -7.27 -12.94 -5.92
N ALA A 230 -7.80 -13.17 -4.73
CA ALA A 230 -9.09 -13.84 -4.57
C ALA A 230 -9.97 -13.09 -3.57
N PHE A 231 -11.28 -13.25 -3.73
CA PHE A 231 -12.27 -12.78 -2.76
C PHE A 231 -13.22 -13.91 -2.41
N TYR A 232 -13.34 -14.21 -1.12
CA TYR A 232 -14.21 -15.25 -0.62
C TYR A 232 -15.30 -14.69 0.29
N PHE A 233 -16.39 -15.44 0.38
CA PHE A 233 -17.48 -15.21 1.32
C PHE A 233 -17.97 -16.55 1.83
N ASP A 234 -17.51 -16.93 3.02
CA ASP A 234 -17.88 -18.15 3.71
C ASP A 234 -19.14 -17.93 4.57
N VAL A 235 -20.25 -18.55 4.15
CA VAL A 235 -21.49 -18.60 4.94
C VAL A 235 -21.43 -19.74 5.95
N GLY A 236 -21.96 -19.51 7.16
CA GLY A 236 -21.90 -20.49 8.26
C GLY A 236 -20.49 -20.66 8.82
N SER A 237 -19.65 -19.63 8.71
CA SER A 237 -18.28 -19.64 9.21
C SER A 237 -18.25 -19.58 10.74
N THR A 238 -17.18 -20.07 11.36
CA THR A 238 -16.90 -19.82 12.77
C THR A 238 -16.01 -18.60 12.94
N ARG A 239 -16.12 -17.94 14.11
CA ARG A 239 -15.22 -16.85 14.49
C ARG A 239 -13.84 -17.42 14.85
N TRP A 240 -12.79 -16.80 14.33
CA TRP A 240 -11.43 -17.18 14.69
C TRP A 240 -11.08 -16.73 16.11
N THR A 241 -10.41 -17.64 16.82
CA THR A 241 -9.84 -17.39 18.15
C THR A 241 -8.34 -17.70 18.11
N PRO A 242 -7.51 -16.93 18.83
CA PRO A 242 -6.08 -17.14 18.81
C PRO A 242 -5.77 -18.41 19.63
N PRO A 243 -4.88 -19.31 19.16
CA PRO A 243 -4.47 -20.49 19.91
C PRO A 243 -3.91 -20.17 21.31
N THR A 244 -3.31 -18.99 21.44
CA THR A 244 -2.72 -18.45 22.68
C THR A 244 -3.71 -17.75 23.60
N LYS A 245 -5.02 -17.74 23.28
CA LYS A 245 -6.10 -16.97 23.95
C LYS A 245 -5.98 -15.44 23.86
N ASP A 246 -4.80 -14.93 23.52
CA ASP A 246 -4.55 -13.51 23.27
C ASP A 246 -3.82 -13.33 21.94
N TRP A 247 -4.34 -12.43 21.12
CA TRP A 247 -3.77 -12.09 19.82
C TRP A 247 -2.46 -11.30 19.95
N LYS A 248 -2.28 -10.50 21.01
CA LYS A 248 -1.10 -9.63 21.16
C LYS A 248 0.17 -10.43 21.47
N SER A 249 0.04 -11.58 22.11
CA SER A 249 1.16 -12.49 22.43
C SER A 249 1.38 -13.59 21.40
N MET A 250 0.64 -13.57 20.29
CA MET A 250 0.67 -14.62 19.28
C MET A 250 1.98 -14.58 18.46
N ALA A 251 2.73 -15.67 18.50
CA ALA A 251 3.95 -15.83 17.70
C ALA A 251 3.66 -15.86 16.19
N ARG A 252 4.64 -15.42 15.39
CA ARG A 252 4.54 -15.36 13.92
C ARG A 252 4.11 -16.69 13.27
N SER A 253 4.62 -17.82 13.75
CA SER A 253 4.26 -19.15 13.21
C SER A 253 2.77 -19.47 13.35
N HIS A 254 2.11 -19.02 14.42
CA HIS A 254 0.67 -19.20 14.58
C HIS A 254 -0.11 -18.32 13.59
N TRP A 255 0.39 -17.11 13.33
CA TRP A 255 -0.22 -16.21 12.34
C TRP A 255 -0.15 -16.83 10.94
N ASP A 256 1.04 -17.29 10.55
CA ASP A 256 1.22 -17.98 9.27
C ASP A 256 0.33 -19.22 9.19
N GLY A 257 0.24 -20.02 10.26
CA GLY A 257 -0.62 -21.20 10.30
C GLY A 257 -2.12 -20.92 10.11
N MET A 258 -2.59 -19.73 10.51
CA MET A 258 -4.00 -19.34 10.34
C MET A 258 -4.27 -18.66 8.99
N PHE A 259 -3.38 -17.79 8.52
CA PHE A 259 -3.67 -16.92 7.37
C PHE A 259 -3.05 -17.39 6.06
N LEU A 260 -1.83 -17.97 6.09
CA LEU A 260 -1.06 -18.29 4.89
C LEU A 260 -1.64 -19.42 4.03
N PRO A 261 -2.26 -20.49 4.59
CA PRO A 261 -2.86 -21.56 3.79
C PRO A 261 -3.90 -21.04 2.77
N SER A 262 -4.69 -20.04 3.16
CA SER A 262 -5.70 -19.40 2.29
C SER A 262 -5.09 -18.57 1.15
N VAL A 263 -3.85 -18.11 1.31
CA VAL A 263 -3.14 -17.32 0.30
C VAL A 263 -2.50 -18.23 -0.74
N ARG A 264 -1.74 -19.23 -0.29
CA ARG A 264 -0.85 -20.03 -1.14
C ARG A 264 -1.47 -21.34 -1.62
N GLU A 265 -2.57 -21.78 -1.02
CA GLU A 265 -3.20 -23.07 -1.31
C GLU A 265 -2.18 -24.21 -1.25
N GLU A 266 -1.42 -24.26 -0.16
CA GLU A 266 -0.62 -25.43 0.15
C GLU A 266 -1.59 -26.54 0.58
N GLY A 267 -1.47 -27.73 -0.04
CA GLY A 267 -2.31 -28.93 0.19
C GLY A 267 -2.22 -29.55 1.59
N SER A 268 -2.13 -28.71 2.61
CA SER A 268 -2.32 -29.06 4.01
C SER A 268 -3.75 -29.56 4.22
N ALA A 269 -3.88 -30.70 4.89
CA ALA A 269 -5.17 -31.27 5.29
C ALA A 269 -6.03 -30.32 6.15
N ASN A 270 -5.47 -29.19 6.61
CA ASN A 270 -6.14 -28.15 7.41
C ASN A 270 -6.48 -26.86 6.63
N SER A 271 -6.27 -26.79 5.31
CA SER A 271 -6.66 -25.58 4.55
C SER A 271 -8.19 -25.48 4.50
N HIS A 272 -8.77 -24.44 5.12
CA HIS A 272 -10.19 -24.16 4.96
C HIS A 272 -10.49 -23.93 3.47
N LYS A 273 -11.42 -24.72 2.92
CA LYS A 273 -11.92 -24.50 1.56
C LYS A 273 -12.87 -23.32 1.59
N HIS A 274 -12.41 -22.19 1.08
CA HIS A 274 -13.21 -20.98 0.96
C HIS A 274 -14.28 -21.10 -0.12
N GLN A 275 -15.42 -20.46 0.12
CA GLN A 275 -16.46 -20.24 -0.87
C GLN A 275 -16.11 -18.97 -1.65
N TYR A 276 -15.35 -19.11 -2.73
CA TYR A 276 -14.89 -17.97 -3.52
C TYR A 276 -16.03 -17.29 -4.28
N ILE A 277 -16.13 -15.97 -4.14
CA ILE A 277 -16.90 -15.13 -5.05
C ILE A 277 -16.05 -14.80 -6.28
N LEU A 278 -14.78 -14.48 -6.05
CA LEU A 278 -13.75 -14.36 -7.08
C LEU A 278 -12.68 -15.41 -6.79
N ALA A 279 -12.58 -16.42 -7.64
CA ALA A 279 -11.51 -17.40 -7.54
C ALA A 279 -10.14 -16.72 -7.77
N PRO A 280 -9.01 -17.34 -7.35
CA PRO A 280 -7.69 -16.73 -7.51
C PRO A 280 -7.39 -16.28 -8.96
N VAL A 281 -7.30 -14.96 -9.16
CA VAL A 281 -6.98 -14.33 -10.44
C VAL A 281 -5.50 -13.94 -10.47
N HIS A 282 -4.91 -14.11 -11.64
CA HIS A 282 -3.56 -13.65 -11.96
C HIS A 282 -3.65 -12.58 -13.05
N GLY A 283 -2.68 -11.67 -13.07
CA GLY A 283 -2.66 -10.65 -14.09
C GLY A 283 -1.34 -9.91 -14.20
N GLN A 284 -1.22 -9.16 -15.28
CA GLN A 284 -0.16 -8.22 -15.52
C GLN A 284 -0.75 -6.92 -16.06
N LEU A 285 -0.29 -5.81 -15.53
CA LEU A 285 -0.62 -4.46 -15.98
C LEU A 285 0.65 -3.82 -16.54
N VAL A 286 0.56 -3.25 -17.74
CA VAL A 286 1.56 -2.29 -18.23
C VAL A 286 0.93 -0.91 -18.18
N TYR A 287 1.47 -0.05 -17.32
CA TYR A 287 1.04 1.34 -17.18
C TYR A 287 2.05 2.25 -17.85
N ASP A 288 1.56 3.13 -18.72
CA ASP A 288 2.32 4.13 -19.45
C ASP A 288 1.72 5.52 -19.17
N ARG A 289 2.55 6.46 -18.73
CA ARG A 289 2.15 7.83 -18.45
C ARG A 289 3.16 8.80 -19.05
N ILE A 290 2.64 9.79 -19.75
CA ILE A 290 3.40 10.85 -20.40
C ILE A 290 3.14 12.16 -19.65
N SER A 291 4.21 12.89 -19.30
CA SER A 291 4.08 14.17 -18.61
C SER A 291 3.42 15.21 -19.52
N GLY A 292 2.79 16.22 -18.92
CA GLY A 292 2.20 17.34 -19.68
C GLY A 292 3.22 18.04 -20.61
N LYS A 293 4.50 18.05 -20.23
CA LYS A 293 5.60 18.61 -21.05
C LYS A 293 5.79 17.84 -22.35
N GLN A 294 5.82 16.50 -22.26
CA GLN A 294 6.02 15.64 -23.43
C GLN A 294 4.72 15.52 -24.24
N ARG A 295 3.55 15.59 -23.60
CA ARG A 295 2.26 15.55 -24.27
C ARG A 295 2.07 16.65 -25.31
N LYS A 296 2.57 17.86 -25.06
CA LYS A 296 2.53 18.99 -26.01
C LYS A 296 3.26 18.70 -27.34
N LYS A 297 4.13 17.67 -27.36
CA LYS A 297 4.88 17.26 -28.56
C LYS A 297 4.20 16.13 -29.34
N LEU A 298 3.08 15.61 -28.85
CA LEU A 298 2.38 14.46 -29.41
C LEU A 298 1.01 14.86 -29.98
N PRO A 299 0.48 14.13 -30.99
CA PRO A 299 -0.84 14.36 -31.54
C PRO A 299 -1.94 14.31 -30.48
N GLU A 300 -3.07 14.98 -30.74
CA GLU A 300 -4.17 15.03 -29.79
C GLU A 300 -4.75 13.64 -29.47
N SER A 301 -4.70 12.74 -30.44
CA SER A 301 -5.15 11.34 -30.35
C SER A 301 -4.28 10.46 -29.45
N HIS A 302 -3.10 10.91 -29.01
CA HIS A 302 -2.23 10.12 -28.15
C HIS A 302 -2.64 10.25 -26.67
N PRO A 303 -2.94 9.14 -25.97
CA PRO A 303 -3.36 9.20 -24.58
C PRO A 303 -2.21 9.68 -23.68
N THR A 304 -2.53 10.46 -22.65
CA THR A 304 -1.55 10.87 -21.62
C THR A 304 -1.27 9.77 -20.61
N GLU A 305 -2.24 8.89 -20.41
CA GLU A 305 -2.16 7.74 -19.53
C GLU A 305 -2.81 6.56 -20.24
N GLN A 306 -2.12 5.42 -20.26
CA GLN A 306 -2.57 4.17 -20.84
C GLN A 306 -2.28 3.03 -19.85
N ALA A 307 -3.22 2.12 -19.71
CA ALA A 307 -3.14 0.97 -18.82
C ALA A 307 -3.58 -0.27 -19.59
N ASP A 308 -2.63 -1.12 -19.95
CA ASP A 308 -2.88 -2.38 -20.64
C ASP A 308 -2.92 -3.51 -19.60
N LEU A 309 -4.13 -3.95 -19.24
CA LEU A 309 -4.36 -5.01 -18.26
C LEU A 309 -4.63 -6.34 -18.96
N SER A 310 -3.81 -7.34 -18.65
CA SER A 310 -4.00 -8.74 -19.07
C SER A 310 -4.27 -9.59 -17.83
N LEU A 311 -5.46 -10.18 -17.76
CA LEU A 311 -5.85 -11.12 -16.71
C LEU A 311 -5.85 -12.54 -17.26
N ALA A 312 -5.52 -13.52 -16.41
CA ALA A 312 -5.81 -14.93 -16.66
C ALA A 312 -7.33 -15.19 -16.57
N SER A 313 -7.76 -16.45 -16.45
CA SER A 313 -9.17 -16.76 -16.21
C SER A 313 -9.71 -16.02 -15.00
N VAL A 314 -10.89 -15.42 -15.17
CA VAL A 314 -11.62 -14.71 -14.12
C VAL A 314 -12.88 -15.51 -13.85
N ASP A 315 -12.84 -16.28 -12.77
CA ASP A 315 -13.97 -17.12 -12.36
C ASP A 315 -14.71 -16.43 -11.21
N VAL A 316 -15.94 -16.02 -11.49
CA VAL A 316 -16.83 -15.36 -10.54
C VAL A 316 -18.07 -16.23 -10.34
N GLY A 317 -18.44 -16.48 -9.09
CA GLY A 317 -19.59 -17.28 -8.75
C GLY A 317 -20.23 -16.82 -7.45
N VAL A 318 -21.56 -16.93 -7.36
CA VAL A 318 -22.28 -16.69 -6.12
C VAL A 318 -23.11 -17.93 -5.82
N GLN A 319 -22.91 -18.52 -4.65
CA GLN A 319 -23.67 -19.66 -4.16
C GLN A 319 -25.00 -19.19 -3.55
N GLU A 320 -25.99 -20.08 -3.48
CA GLU A 320 -27.32 -19.73 -2.94
C GLU A 320 -27.25 -19.21 -1.50
N GLY A 321 -26.38 -19.77 -0.66
CA GLY A 321 -26.16 -19.28 0.70
C GLY A 321 -25.62 -17.85 0.71
N GLN A 322 -24.63 -17.55 -0.14
CA GLN A 322 -24.05 -16.21 -0.27
C GLN A 322 -25.06 -15.18 -0.79
N TYR A 323 -25.98 -15.60 -1.66
CA TYR A 323 -27.03 -14.73 -2.19
C TYR A 323 -28.12 -14.40 -1.16
N LYS A 324 -28.36 -15.30 -0.20
CA LYS A 324 -29.38 -15.14 0.84
C LYS A 324 -28.90 -14.36 2.07
N CYS A 325 -27.59 -14.33 2.31
CA CYS A 325 -26.97 -13.56 3.39
C CYS A 325 -26.95 -12.06 3.13
#